data_AF-A0A1Q6E7P6-F1
#
_entry.id   AF-A0A1Q6E7P6-F1
#
_cell.length_a   1.000
_cell.length_b   1.000
_cell.length_c   1.000
_cell.angle_alpha   90.00
_cell.angle_beta   90.00
_cell.angle_gamma   90.00
#
_symmetry.space_group_name_H-M   'P 1'
#
loop_
_entity.id
_entity.type
_entity.pdbx_description
1 polymer ?
#
loop_
_entity_poly.entity_id
_entity_poly.type
_entity_poly.pdbx_seq_one_letter_code
_entity_poly.pdbx_strand_id
1 'polypeptide(L)'
;MAAGEPSQEKEVSVGAGVRFSLHDRAEHFYHGETPFILDGFILGLCLRGSEEIRVNGKTYSVVPGTVVLLSPNQLVEHGGASEDLERHTVAMSLELVLEFPSPVDIEILSMARTMPVVRASAEEMDGLTVYYRFLEKQYASETGVYRVETL
;
A
#
# COMPACT_ATOMS: atom_id res chain seq x y z
N MET A 1 20.12 31.74 -9.78
CA MET A 1 18.97 30.81 -9.72
C MET A 1 19.54 29.41 -9.84
N ALA A 2 19.62 28.68 -8.73
CA ALA A 2 20.05 27.29 -8.76
C ALA A 2 18.91 26.48 -9.39
N ALA A 3 19.20 25.75 -10.46
CA ALA A 3 18.32 24.70 -10.95
C ALA A 3 18.19 23.68 -9.82
N GLY A 4 16.96 23.45 -9.35
CA GLY A 4 16.69 22.38 -8.39
C GLY A 4 17.16 21.06 -9.02
N GLU A 5 17.97 20.31 -8.28
CA GLU A 5 18.34 18.96 -8.66
C GLU A 5 17.05 18.16 -8.96
N PRO A 6 17.00 17.36 -10.04
CA PRO A 6 15.86 16.49 -10.26
C PRO A 6 15.73 15.58 -9.03
N SER A 7 14.55 15.60 -8.39
CA SER A 7 14.22 14.68 -7.30
C SER A 7 14.51 13.27 -7.79
N GLN A 8 15.59 12.66 -7.31
CA GLN A 8 15.95 11.31 -7.74
C GLN A 8 14.87 10.36 -7.21
N GLU A 9 14.17 9.72 -8.14
CA GLU A 9 13.20 8.68 -7.85
C GLU A 9 13.94 7.58 -7.08
N LYS A 10 13.47 7.28 -5.87
CA LYS A 10 14.02 6.21 -5.04
C LYS A 10 13.16 4.97 -5.14
N GLU A 11 13.80 3.82 -5.21
CA GLU A 11 13.12 2.55 -5.10
C GLU A 11 12.87 2.23 -3.63
N VAL A 12 11.60 1.99 -3.29
CA VAL A 12 11.18 1.57 -1.96
C VAL A 12 10.78 0.10 -2.05
N SER A 13 11.56 -0.77 -1.41
CA SER A 13 11.25 -2.19 -1.30
C SER A 13 10.55 -2.48 0.03
N VAL A 14 9.53 -3.34 -0.03
CA VAL A 14 8.84 -3.85 1.16
C VAL A 14 9.73 -4.85 1.94
N GLY A 15 10.83 -5.30 1.35
CA GLY A 15 11.66 -6.40 1.88
C GLY A 15 10.90 -7.73 1.88
N ALA A 16 11.49 -8.78 2.45
CA ALA A 16 10.82 -10.10 2.48
C ALA A 16 9.60 -10.10 3.42
N GLY A 17 8.46 -10.58 2.92
CA GLY A 17 7.27 -10.89 3.74
C GLY A 17 6.13 -9.86 3.66
N VAL A 18 5.33 -9.81 4.74
CA VAL A 18 4.14 -8.96 4.87
C VAL A 18 4.32 -7.99 6.04
N ARG A 19 3.93 -6.73 5.85
CA ARG A 19 3.88 -5.73 6.91
C ARG A 19 2.48 -5.12 7.01
N PHE A 20 1.98 -4.97 8.22
CA PHE A 20 0.68 -4.38 8.51
C PHE A 20 0.84 -3.05 9.24
N SER A 21 -0.01 -2.09 8.92
CA SER A 21 -0.15 -0.83 9.64
C SER A 21 -1.64 -0.52 9.77
N LEU A 22 -2.14 -0.47 11.01
CA LEU A 22 -3.50 -0.03 11.31
C LEU A 22 -3.48 1.38 11.89
N HIS A 23 -4.49 2.17 11.51
CA HIS A 23 -4.75 3.51 12.05
C HIS A 23 -3.58 4.49 11.85
N ASP A 24 -2.73 4.25 10.86
CA ASP A 24 -1.47 4.92 10.73
C ASP A 24 -1.17 5.27 9.26
N ARG A 25 -0.26 6.23 9.06
CA ARG A 25 0.15 6.66 7.74
C ARG A 25 1.09 5.61 7.15
N ALA A 26 0.75 5.15 5.96
CA ALA A 26 1.58 4.33 5.07
C ALA A 26 3.00 4.91 4.84
N GLU A 27 3.25 6.16 5.26
CA GLU A 27 4.56 6.78 5.38
C GLU A 27 5.59 5.88 6.08
N HIS A 28 5.17 4.99 6.99
CA HIS A 28 6.06 4.01 7.60
C HIS A 28 6.66 2.99 6.62
N PHE A 29 6.00 2.71 5.48
CA PHE A 29 6.51 1.74 4.50
C PHE A 29 7.53 2.35 3.55
N TYR A 30 7.38 3.63 3.23
CA TYR A 30 8.27 4.36 2.32
C TYR A 30 9.12 5.42 3.04
N HIS A 31 9.15 5.42 4.37
CA HIS A 31 9.92 6.34 5.21
C HIS A 31 9.75 7.82 4.86
N GLY A 32 8.56 8.21 4.38
CA GLY A 32 8.27 9.58 3.92
C GLY A 32 8.95 9.98 2.60
N GLU A 33 9.59 9.04 1.89
CA GLU A 33 10.16 9.29 0.57
C GLU A 33 9.06 9.48 -0.48
N THR A 34 9.15 10.56 -1.26
CA THR A 34 8.25 10.85 -2.38
C THR A 34 8.98 11.83 -3.34
N PRO A 35 8.99 11.60 -4.66
CA PRO A 35 8.49 10.42 -5.38
C PRO A 35 9.25 9.13 -5.04
N PHE A 36 8.59 7.98 -5.16
CA PHE A 36 9.22 6.67 -5.08
C PHE A 36 8.67 5.68 -6.12
N ILE A 37 9.50 4.71 -6.50
CA ILE A 37 9.09 3.53 -7.27
C ILE A 37 8.88 2.40 -6.27
N LEU A 38 7.67 1.81 -6.28
CA LEU A 38 7.35 0.69 -5.40
C LEU A 38 7.94 -0.62 -5.94
N ASP A 39 8.73 -1.30 -5.11
CA ASP A 39 9.13 -2.70 -5.28
C ASP A 39 8.36 -3.57 -4.26
N GLY A 40 7.16 -3.98 -4.68
CA GLY A 40 6.20 -4.72 -3.86
C GLY A 40 4.76 -4.27 -4.11
N PHE A 41 3.86 -4.68 -3.24
CA PHE A 41 2.44 -4.33 -3.27
C PHE A 41 2.06 -3.55 -2.02
N ILE A 42 1.17 -2.57 -2.19
CA ILE A 42 0.51 -1.89 -1.07
C ILE A 42 -0.99 -1.98 -1.30
N LEU A 43 -1.71 -2.56 -0.35
CA LEU A 43 -3.16 -2.52 -0.29
C LEU A 43 -3.57 -1.63 0.89
N GLY A 44 -4.42 -0.63 0.65
CA GLY A 44 -4.84 0.36 1.64
C GLY A 44 -6.35 0.54 1.67
N LEU A 45 -6.93 0.64 2.86
CA LEU A 45 -8.34 0.95 3.10
C LEU A 45 -8.43 2.30 3.80
N CYS A 46 -9.05 3.30 3.17
CA CYS A 46 -9.27 4.59 3.82
C CYS A 46 -10.56 4.54 4.66
N LEU A 47 -10.43 4.84 5.95
CA LEU A 47 -11.51 4.78 6.94
C LEU A 47 -11.97 6.17 7.37
N ARG A 48 -11.04 7.13 7.47
CA ARG A 48 -11.33 8.53 7.83
C ARG A 48 -10.33 9.47 7.15
N GLY A 49 -10.69 10.74 7.05
CA GLY A 49 -9.85 11.78 6.47
C GLY A 49 -9.68 11.65 4.97
N SER A 50 -8.61 12.21 4.42
CA SER A 50 -8.34 12.20 2.98
C SER A 50 -6.86 12.31 2.69
N GLU A 51 -6.44 11.78 1.54
CA GLU A 51 -5.14 12.06 0.96
C GLU A 51 -5.21 12.16 -0.57
N GLU A 52 -4.24 12.86 -1.13
CA GLU A 52 -3.97 12.87 -2.56
C GLU A 52 -2.71 12.05 -2.84
N ILE A 53 -2.82 11.11 -3.78
CA ILE A 53 -1.69 10.39 -4.34
C ILE A 53 -1.64 10.60 -5.84
N ARG A 54 -0.43 10.67 -6.41
CA ARG A 54 -0.22 10.58 -7.85
C ARG A 54 0.44 9.25 -8.16
N VAL A 55 -0.15 8.51 -9.09
CA VAL A 55 0.38 7.22 -9.54
C VAL A 55 0.61 7.30 -11.04
N ASN A 56 1.86 7.13 -11.47
CA ASN A 56 2.28 7.27 -12.87
C ASN A 56 1.79 8.58 -13.51
N GLY A 57 1.91 9.69 -12.79
CA GLY A 57 1.51 11.02 -13.25
C GLY A 57 0.00 11.32 -13.19
N LYS A 58 -0.86 10.36 -12.81
CA LYS A 58 -2.30 10.58 -12.64
C LYS A 58 -2.66 10.77 -11.17
N THR A 59 -3.37 11.86 -10.87
CA THR A 59 -3.82 12.18 -9.51
C THR A 59 -5.06 11.39 -9.13
N TYR A 60 -5.08 10.88 -7.91
CA TYR A 60 -6.20 10.16 -7.30
C TYR A 60 -6.50 10.74 -5.91
N SER A 61 -7.80 10.84 -5.60
CA SER A 61 -8.28 11.19 -4.27
C SER A 61 -8.62 9.92 -3.51
N VAL A 62 -8.01 9.76 -2.34
CA VAL A 62 -8.23 8.67 -1.40
C VAL A 62 -9.02 9.25 -0.23
N VAL A 63 -10.21 8.72 0.01
CA VAL A 63 -11.19 9.22 1.00
C VAL A 63 -11.95 8.03 1.57
N PRO A 64 -12.79 8.18 2.62
CA PRO A 64 -13.40 7.03 3.26
C PRO A 64 -14.19 6.18 2.26
N GLY A 65 -13.98 4.86 2.34
CA GLY A 65 -14.57 3.89 1.40
C GLY A 65 -13.77 3.71 0.10
N THR A 66 -12.55 4.23 0.00
CA THR A 66 -11.65 3.87 -1.10
C THR A 66 -10.72 2.73 -0.69
N VAL A 67 -10.53 1.79 -1.62
CA VAL A 67 -9.46 0.79 -1.60
C VAL A 67 -8.36 1.24 -2.56
N VAL A 68 -7.13 1.26 -2.08
CA VAL A 68 -5.93 1.57 -2.85
C VAL A 68 -5.16 0.28 -3.05
N LEU A 69 -4.79 -0.04 -4.29
CA LEU A 69 -3.88 -1.13 -4.63
C LEU A 69 -2.77 -0.59 -5.51
N LEU A 70 -1.57 -0.51 -4.94
CA LEU A 70 -0.34 -0.19 -5.64
C LEU A 70 0.41 -1.48 -5.95
N SER A 71 0.91 -1.59 -7.17
CA SER A 71 1.66 -2.72 -7.70
C SER A 71 3.11 -2.32 -7.98
N PRO A 72 4.04 -3.29 -8.14
CA PRO A 72 5.42 -3.00 -8.45
C PRO A 72 5.58 -2.13 -9.71
N ASN A 73 6.68 -1.38 -9.76
CA ASN A 73 7.05 -0.50 -10.87
C ASN A 73 6.06 0.66 -11.10
N GLN A 74 5.29 1.04 -10.08
CA GLN A 74 4.50 2.27 -10.09
C GLN A 74 5.30 3.41 -9.45
N LEU A 75 5.39 4.54 -10.15
CA LEU A 75 5.89 5.80 -9.61
C LEU A 75 4.78 6.45 -8.79
N VAL A 76 5.02 6.63 -7.50
CA VAL A 76 4.06 7.13 -6.52
C VAL A 76 4.56 8.44 -5.94
N GLU A 77 3.69 9.44 -5.90
CA GLU A 77 3.92 10.73 -5.23
C GLU A 77 2.80 11.02 -4.24
N HIS A 78 3.15 11.62 -3.10
CA HIS A 78 2.18 12.09 -2.12
C HIS A 78 1.92 13.60 -2.29
N GLY A 79 0.65 13.97 -2.52
CA GLY A 79 0.22 15.36 -2.72
C GLY A 79 -0.18 16.08 -1.42
N GLY A 80 -0.64 15.34 -0.43
CA GLY A 80 -1.04 15.87 0.88
C GLY A 80 -2.05 14.96 1.59
N ALA A 81 -2.16 15.11 2.90
CA ALA A 81 -3.03 14.30 3.76
C ALA A 81 -3.72 15.18 4.81
N SER A 82 -4.97 14.86 5.16
CA SER A 82 -5.65 15.50 6.28
C SER A 82 -5.10 15.01 7.62
N GLU A 83 -5.25 15.83 8.67
CA GLU A 83 -4.74 15.49 10.01
C GLU A 83 -5.45 14.27 10.63
N ASP A 84 -6.72 14.06 10.27
CA ASP A 84 -7.58 13.00 10.78
C ASP A 84 -7.54 11.70 9.97
N LEU A 85 -6.63 11.61 8.99
CA LEU A 85 -6.46 10.49 8.09
C LEU A 85 -6.25 9.19 8.87
N GLU A 86 -7.12 8.23 8.60
CA GLU A 86 -7.08 6.90 9.21
C GLU A 86 -7.21 5.87 8.10
N ARG A 87 -6.25 4.95 8.03
CA ARG A 87 -6.27 3.85 7.07
C ARG A 87 -5.75 2.57 7.66
N HIS A 88 -6.14 1.46 7.06
CA HIS A 88 -5.50 0.16 7.25
C HIS A 88 -4.68 -0.15 6.01
N THR A 89 -3.44 -0.58 6.19
CA THR A 89 -2.52 -0.83 5.08
C THR A 89 -1.79 -2.15 5.27
N VAL A 90 -1.71 -2.95 4.21
CA VAL A 90 -0.79 -4.08 4.10
C VAL A 90 0.21 -3.78 2.99
N ALA A 91 1.49 -3.98 3.29
CA ALA A 91 2.54 -4.02 2.29
C ALA A 91 3.05 -5.46 2.16
N MET A 92 3.27 -5.94 0.93
CA MET A 92 3.73 -7.30 0.63
C MET A 92 4.88 -7.26 -0.37
N SER A 93 5.86 -8.16 -0.21
CA SER A 93 6.92 -8.33 -1.21
C SER A 93 6.37 -8.95 -2.50
N LEU A 94 7.04 -8.67 -3.63
CA LEU A 94 6.69 -9.29 -4.91
C LEU A 94 6.88 -10.80 -4.87
N GLU A 95 7.97 -11.27 -4.26
CA GLU A 95 8.30 -12.70 -4.15
C GLU A 95 7.17 -13.47 -3.47
N LEU A 96 6.64 -12.96 -2.35
CA LEU A 96 5.57 -13.61 -1.61
C LEU A 96 4.29 -13.77 -2.44
N VAL A 97 3.91 -12.74 -3.19
CA VAL A 97 2.72 -12.82 -4.06
C VAL A 97 2.94 -13.83 -5.19
N LEU A 98 4.17 -13.95 -5.70
CA LEU A 98 4.52 -14.90 -6.75
C LEU A 98 4.65 -16.35 -6.27
N GLU A 99 4.81 -16.61 -4.97
CA GLU A 99 4.81 -17.96 -4.39
C GLU A 99 3.42 -18.62 -4.42
N PHE A 100 2.35 -17.82 -4.47
CA PHE A 100 0.97 -18.30 -4.48
C PHE A 100 0.17 -17.79 -5.69
N PRO A 101 0.61 -18.06 -6.94
CA PRO A 101 0.02 -17.41 -8.10
C PRO A 101 -1.36 -18.01 -8.41
N SER A 102 -2.43 -17.25 -8.19
CA SER A 102 -3.76 -17.55 -8.73
C SER A 102 -3.99 -16.78 -10.05
N PRO A 103 -4.69 -17.36 -11.05
CA PRO A 103 -5.10 -16.62 -12.25
C PRO A 103 -5.91 -15.34 -11.94
N VAL A 104 -6.65 -15.34 -10.82
CA VAL A 104 -7.41 -14.19 -10.32
C VAL A 104 -6.47 -13.03 -9.94
N ASP A 105 -5.27 -13.34 -9.44
CA ASP A 105 -4.32 -12.30 -9.00
C ASP A 105 -3.81 -11.51 -10.21
N ILE A 106 -3.54 -12.15 -11.35
CA ILE A 106 -3.04 -11.48 -12.56
C ILE A 106 -4.02 -10.42 -13.08
N GLU A 107 -5.32 -10.72 -13.06
CA GLU A 107 -6.36 -9.75 -13.45
C GLU A 107 -6.42 -8.57 -12.49
N ILE A 108 -6.39 -8.84 -11.18
CA ILE A 108 -6.35 -7.82 -10.13
C ILE A 108 -5.13 -6.91 -10.30
N LEU A 109 -3.94 -7.49 -10.58
CA LEU A 109 -2.73 -6.71 -10.83
C LEU A 109 -2.84 -5.85 -12.09
N SER A 110 -3.48 -6.36 -13.14
CA SER A 110 -3.73 -5.59 -14.35
C SER A 110 -4.71 -4.44 -14.12
N MET A 111 -5.75 -4.68 -13.32
CA MET A 111 -6.68 -3.63 -12.91
C MET A 111 -5.99 -2.56 -12.09
N ALA A 112 -5.19 -2.93 -11.09
CA ALA A 112 -4.43 -2.01 -10.23
C ALA A 112 -3.54 -1.04 -11.01
N ARG A 113 -2.92 -1.49 -12.10
CA ARG A 113 -2.11 -0.63 -12.97
C ARG A 113 -2.90 0.50 -13.63
N THR A 114 -4.17 0.27 -13.94
CA THR A 114 -5.03 1.24 -14.65
C THR A 114 -5.95 2.01 -13.70
N MET A 115 -6.30 1.40 -12.57
CA MET A 115 -7.25 1.90 -11.59
C MET A 115 -6.77 1.51 -10.17
N PRO A 116 -5.69 2.13 -9.68
CA PRO A 116 -5.10 1.82 -8.38
C PRO A 116 -5.97 2.27 -7.20
N VAL A 117 -6.98 3.11 -7.45
CA VAL A 117 -7.91 3.59 -6.42
C VAL A 117 -9.33 3.29 -6.88
N VAL A 118 -10.06 2.50 -6.08
CA VAL A 118 -11.44 2.09 -6.35
C VAL A 118 -12.33 2.43 -5.16
N ARG A 119 -13.63 2.59 -5.43
CA ARG A 119 -14.64 2.75 -4.39
C ARG A 119 -15.23 1.40 -4.02
N ALA A 120 -15.34 1.15 -2.72
CA ALA A 120 -16.06 0.03 -2.17
C ALA A 120 -17.34 0.52 -1.46
N SER A 121 -18.36 -0.33 -1.45
CA SER A 121 -19.55 -0.12 -0.63
C SER A 121 -19.23 -0.21 0.86
N ALA A 122 -20.14 0.29 1.70
CA ALA A 122 -19.98 0.19 3.16
C ALA A 122 -19.87 -1.27 3.63
N GLU A 123 -20.67 -2.17 3.04
CA GLU A 123 -20.65 -3.60 3.37
C GLU A 123 -19.31 -4.26 3.01
N GLU A 124 -18.77 -3.95 1.82
CA GLU A 124 -17.43 -4.43 1.41
C GLU A 124 -16.33 -3.86 2.32
N MET A 125 -16.41 -2.58 2.70
CA MET A 125 -15.45 -1.96 3.61
C MET A 125 -15.47 -2.58 5.00
N ASP A 126 -16.66 -2.88 5.54
CA ASP A 126 -16.81 -3.55 6.82
C ASP A 126 -16.19 -4.96 6.77
N GLY A 127 -16.49 -5.71 5.71
CA GLY A 127 -15.90 -7.03 5.48
C GLY A 127 -14.38 -7.00 5.38
N LEU A 128 -13.83 -6.12 4.54
CA LEU A 128 -12.39 -5.94 4.37
C LEU A 128 -11.70 -5.53 5.67
N THR A 129 -12.34 -4.64 6.46
CA THR A 129 -11.82 -4.21 7.76
C THR A 129 -11.68 -5.38 8.75
N VAL A 130 -12.63 -6.32 8.75
CA VAL A 130 -12.55 -7.54 9.56
C VAL A 130 -11.35 -8.40 9.17
N TYR A 131 -11.12 -8.61 7.87
CA TYR A 131 -9.97 -9.37 7.38
C TYR A 131 -8.64 -8.72 7.76
N TYR A 132 -8.51 -7.40 7.60
CA TYR A 132 -7.30 -6.67 7.98
C TYR A 132 -6.98 -6.81 9.47
N ARG A 133 -7.99 -6.66 10.33
CA ARG A 133 -7.82 -6.85 11.79
C ARG A 133 -7.49 -8.30 12.15
N PHE A 134 -8.03 -9.27 11.42
CA PHE A 134 -7.68 -10.67 11.62
C PHE A 134 -6.22 -10.95 11.26
N LEU A 135 -5.79 -10.49 10.08
CA LEU A 135 -4.41 -10.65 9.61
C LEU A 135 -3.43 -9.96 10.57
N GLU A 136 -3.70 -8.72 10.96
CA GLU A 136 -2.87 -8.01 11.94
C GLU A 136 -2.71 -8.84 13.23
N LYS A 137 -3.80 -9.37 13.80
CA LYS A 137 -3.73 -10.18 15.02
C LYS A 137 -2.88 -11.44 14.86
N GLN A 138 -3.00 -12.13 13.73
CA GLN A 138 -2.19 -13.33 13.47
C GLN A 138 -0.71 -12.97 13.36
N TYR A 139 -0.36 -12.00 12.52
CA TYR A 139 1.04 -11.62 12.31
C TYR A 139 1.64 -10.93 13.54
N ALA A 140 0.88 -10.14 14.30
CA ALA A 140 1.33 -9.58 15.58
C ALA A 140 1.61 -10.69 16.62
N SER A 141 0.83 -11.77 16.63
CA SER A 141 1.05 -12.90 17.53
C SER A 141 2.27 -13.76 17.16
N GLU A 142 2.65 -13.79 15.87
CA GLU A 142 3.84 -14.48 15.38
C GLU A 142 5.14 -13.67 15.56
N THR A 143 5.05 -12.34 15.62
CA THR A 143 6.22 -11.44 15.82
C THR A 143 6.88 -11.50 17.21
N GLY A 144 6.52 -12.47 18.05
CA GLY A 144 7.34 -12.87 19.21
C GLY A 144 8.66 -13.55 18.82
N VAL A 145 8.78 -14.13 17.62
CA VAL A 145 10.02 -14.71 17.10
C VAL A 145 10.01 -14.60 15.57
N TYR A 146 10.68 -13.58 15.01
CA TYR A 146 11.05 -13.59 13.59
C TYR A 146 11.93 -14.81 13.32
N ARG A 147 11.39 -15.83 12.63
CA ARG A 147 12.20 -16.92 12.08
C ARG A 147 12.61 -16.50 10.67
N VAL A 148 13.84 -16.01 10.55
CA VAL A 148 14.54 -16.01 9.28
C VAL A 148 14.81 -17.48 8.95
N GLU A 149 14.05 -18.06 8.05
CA GLU A 149 14.44 -19.33 7.44
C GLU A 149 15.45 -19.01 6.33
N THR A 150 16.72 -19.10 6.68
CA THR A 150 17.80 -19.21 5.70
C THR A 150 17.79 -20.64 5.16
N LEU A 151 17.54 -20.80 3.86
CA LEU A 151 18.01 -21.97 3.10
C LEU A 151 19.41 -21.69 2.53
#